data_AF-A0A1V1FLU2-F1
#
_entry.id   AF-A0A1V1FLU2-F1
#
_cell.length_a   1.000
_cell.length_b   1.000
_cell.length_c   1.000
_cell.angle_alpha   90.00
_cell.angle_beta   90.00
_cell.angle_gamma   90.00
#
_symmetry.space_group_name_H-M   'P 1'
#
loop_
_entity.id
_entity.type
_entity.pdbx_description
1 polymer ?
#
loop_
_entity_poly.entity_id
_entity_poly.type
_entity_poly.pdbx_seq_one_letter_code
_entity_poly.pdbx_strand_id
1 'polypeptide(L)'
;MYAQSSLRKHHLNYFNHILELFKPYLSKDFKLKERSFTDNRTNINYSSVQFATLSLPCFNYYKDIFYNSENLKIVPSNIENLLSPRGLAYWIMDDGSLQNKGLHLNTYGFTSQDILNLKSTLENMFGVNTLKCSIHKHKKGFRIYIWEESMEVIRHNISQFMHKDMLYKINSGNIK
;
A
#
# COMPACT_ATOMS: atom_id res chain seq x y z
N MET A 1 -14.33 3.93 0.28
CA MET A 1 -13.13 3.08 0.23
C MET A 1 -13.51 1.65 -0.14
N TYR A 2 -12.63 0.94 -0.84
CA TYR A 2 -12.82 -0.45 -1.28
C TYR A 2 -11.59 -1.27 -0.93
N ALA A 3 -11.78 -2.51 -0.48
CA ALA A 3 -10.71 -3.45 -0.26
C ALA A 3 -11.10 -4.83 -0.79
N GLN A 4 -10.12 -5.55 -1.34
CA GLN A 4 -10.26 -6.92 -1.79
C GLN A 4 -8.98 -7.69 -1.45
N SER A 5 -9.13 -8.95 -1.01
CA SER A 5 -8.00 -9.80 -0.68
C SER A 5 -8.26 -11.24 -1.10
N SER A 6 -7.18 -12.00 -1.32
CA SER A 6 -7.28 -13.45 -1.51
C SER A 6 -7.48 -14.15 -0.16
N LEU A 7 -7.96 -15.39 -0.18
CA LEU A 7 -8.16 -16.19 1.04
C LEU A 7 -6.85 -16.75 1.64
N ARG A 8 -5.69 -16.28 1.20
CA ARG A 8 -4.40 -16.70 1.80
C ARG A 8 -4.30 -16.14 3.22
N LYS A 9 -3.94 -17.00 4.17
CA LYS A 9 -3.94 -16.70 5.62
C LYS A 9 -3.40 -15.30 5.97
N HIS A 10 -2.19 -14.97 5.53
CA HIS A 10 -1.57 -13.68 5.85
C HIS A 10 -2.35 -12.48 5.29
N HIS A 11 -2.80 -12.59 4.04
CA HIS A 11 -3.54 -11.52 3.37
C HIS A 11 -4.97 -11.38 3.92
N LEU A 12 -5.59 -12.49 4.35
CA LEU A 12 -6.91 -12.49 4.97
C LEU A 12 -6.87 -11.87 6.36
N ASN A 13 -5.83 -12.15 7.15
CA ASN A 13 -5.66 -11.51 8.47
C ASN A 13 -5.48 -10.00 8.34
N TYR A 14 -4.66 -9.54 7.40
CA TYR A 14 -4.54 -8.11 7.11
C TYR A 14 -5.85 -7.50 6.60
N PHE A 15 -6.57 -8.20 5.72
CA PHE A 15 -7.90 -7.77 5.27
C PHE A 15 -8.87 -7.59 6.44
N ASN A 16 -8.90 -8.52 7.40
CA ASN A 16 -9.75 -8.43 8.58
C ASN A 16 -9.37 -7.24 9.48
N HIS A 17 -8.08 -6.94 9.62
CA HIS A 17 -7.60 -5.72 10.29
C HIS A 17 -8.15 -4.46 9.62
N ILE A 18 -8.06 -4.37 8.29
CA ILE A 18 -8.63 -3.24 7.53
C ILE A 18 -10.16 -3.19 7.68
N LEU A 19 -10.83 -4.34 7.62
CA LEU A 19 -12.28 -4.43 7.77
C LEU A 19 -12.72 -3.88 9.13
N GLU A 20 -12.06 -4.26 10.22
CA GLU A 20 -12.39 -3.75 11.56
C GLU A 20 -12.17 -2.24 11.69
N LEU A 21 -11.10 -1.69 11.09
CA LEU A 21 -10.87 -0.24 11.05
C LEU A 21 -12.00 0.51 10.33
N PHE A 22 -12.56 -0.08 9.27
CA PHE A 22 -13.58 0.56 8.45
C PHE A 22 -15.02 0.15 8.78
N LYS A 23 -15.21 -0.75 9.76
CA LYS A 23 -16.51 -1.26 10.20
C LYS A 23 -17.53 -0.17 10.52
N PRO A 24 -17.19 0.96 11.17
CA PRO A 24 -18.13 2.05 11.42
C PRO A 24 -18.69 2.72 10.16
N TYR A 25 -18.04 2.54 9.01
CA TYR A 25 -18.41 3.16 7.74
C TYR A 25 -19.12 2.18 6.79
N LEU A 26 -19.48 0.99 7.26
CA LEU A 26 -20.23 0.00 6.49
C LEU A 26 -21.74 0.15 6.71
N SER A 27 -22.53 -0.40 5.80
CA SER A 27 -23.98 -0.53 6.02
C SER A 27 -24.25 -1.40 7.24
N LYS A 28 -25.33 -1.13 7.97
CA LYS A 28 -25.80 -1.97 9.09
C LYS A 28 -26.06 -3.42 8.65
N ASP A 29 -26.52 -3.59 7.40
CA ASP A 29 -26.80 -4.90 6.81
C ASP A 29 -25.59 -5.50 6.08
N PHE A 30 -24.40 -4.94 6.28
CA PHE A 30 -23.18 -5.45 5.66
C PHE A 30 -22.95 -6.90 6.08
N LYS A 31 -22.81 -7.78 5.08
CA LYS A 31 -22.36 -9.15 5.25
C LYS A 31 -21.16 -9.36 4.36
N LEU A 32 -20.04 -9.80 4.94
CA LEU A 32 -18.87 -10.17 4.19
C LEU A 32 -19.22 -11.35 3.28
N LYS A 33 -18.92 -11.22 1.99
CA LYS A 33 -19.15 -12.27 1.00
C LYS A 33 -17.84 -12.67 0.35
N GLU A 34 -17.69 -13.97 0.16
CA GLU A 34 -16.65 -14.52 -0.69
C GLU A 34 -17.12 -14.49 -2.15
N ARG A 35 -16.18 -14.19 -3.03
CA ARG A 35 -16.34 -14.25 -4.48
C ARG A 35 -15.36 -15.24 -5.04
N SER A 36 -15.87 -16.26 -5.72
CA SER A 36 -15.07 -17.19 -6.50
C SER A 36 -15.19 -16.88 -8.00
N PHE A 37 -14.09 -16.99 -8.73
CA PHE A 37 -14.06 -16.82 -10.17
C PHE A 37 -12.98 -17.70 -10.79
N THR A 38 -13.20 -18.11 -12.03
CA THR A 38 -12.23 -18.86 -12.83
C THR A 38 -11.47 -17.88 -13.73
N ASP A 39 -10.14 -17.94 -13.70
CA ASP A 39 -9.32 -17.19 -14.66
C ASP A 39 -9.30 -17.93 -16.01
N ASN A 40 -9.97 -17.36 -17.01
CA ASN A 40 -10.08 -17.96 -18.34
C ASN A 40 -8.72 -18.18 -19.04
N ARG A 41 -7.66 -17.45 -18.66
CA ARG A 41 -6.32 -17.64 -19.24
C ARG A 41 -5.59 -18.85 -18.67
N THR A 42 -5.85 -19.21 -17.42
CA THR A 42 -5.10 -20.26 -16.70
C THR A 42 -5.98 -21.44 -16.30
N ASN A 43 -7.30 -21.30 -16.41
CA ASN A 43 -8.32 -22.22 -15.93
C ASN A 43 -8.21 -22.53 -14.42
N ILE A 44 -7.64 -21.59 -13.65
CA ILE A 44 -7.49 -21.70 -12.19
C ILE A 44 -8.64 -20.98 -11.50
N ASN A 45 -9.22 -21.63 -10.49
CA ASN A 45 -10.23 -21.03 -9.63
C ASN A 45 -9.57 -20.22 -8.51
N TYR A 46 -9.99 -18.97 -8.39
CA TYR A 46 -9.57 -18.06 -7.34
C TYR A 46 -10.77 -17.70 -6.46
N SER A 47 -10.51 -17.54 -5.17
CA SER A 47 -11.47 -17.01 -4.20
C SER A 47 -10.92 -15.76 -3.54
N SER A 48 -11.82 -14.82 -3.28
CA SER A 48 -11.50 -13.52 -2.69
C SER A 48 -12.59 -13.03 -1.75
N VAL A 49 -12.22 -12.19 -0.80
CA VAL A 49 -13.13 -11.40 0.03
C VAL A 49 -13.01 -9.94 -0.35
N GLN A 50 -14.10 -9.20 -0.23
CA GLN A 50 -14.12 -7.77 -0.53
C GLN A 50 -15.14 -7.03 0.33
N PHE A 51 -14.87 -5.75 0.58
CA PHE A 51 -15.84 -4.84 1.17
C PHE A 51 -15.71 -3.44 0.55
N ALA A 52 -16.79 -2.67 0.65
CA ALA A 52 -16.80 -1.25 0.31
C ALA A 52 -17.48 -0.48 1.44
N THR A 53 -16.93 0.66 1.80
CA THR A 53 -17.59 1.60 2.71
C THR A 53 -18.76 2.28 2.01
N LEU A 54 -19.68 2.82 2.81
CA LEU A 54 -20.66 3.79 2.33
C LEU A 54 -19.95 5.02 1.76
N SER A 55 -20.61 5.69 0.81
CA SER A 55 -20.16 6.97 0.25
C SER A 55 -20.50 8.10 1.22
N LEU A 56 -19.60 8.37 2.16
CA LEU A 56 -19.80 9.34 3.25
C LEU A 56 -19.00 10.63 3.01
N PRO A 57 -19.53 11.81 3.35
CA PRO A 57 -18.85 13.10 3.16
C PRO A 57 -17.48 13.20 3.84
N CYS A 58 -17.25 12.47 4.94
CA CYS A 58 -15.94 12.46 5.62
C CYS A 58 -14.80 11.93 4.72
N PHE A 59 -15.11 11.18 3.66
CA PHE A 59 -14.11 10.72 2.69
C PHE A 59 -13.82 11.75 1.59
N ASN A 60 -14.63 12.80 1.44
CA ASN A 60 -14.40 13.85 0.45
C ASN A 60 -13.08 14.57 0.73
N TYR A 61 -12.72 14.79 1.99
CA TYR A 61 -11.42 15.35 2.38
C TYR A 61 -10.25 14.64 1.69
N TYR A 62 -10.23 13.30 1.69
CA TYR A 62 -9.18 12.53 1.02
C TYR A 62 -9.33 12.55 -0.50
N LYS A 63 -10.57 12.52 -1.00
CA LYS A 63 -10.83 12.60 -2.44
C LYS A 63 -10.25 13.90 -3.02
N ASP A 64 -10.54 15.03 -2.38
CA ASP A 64 -10.18 16.36 -2.86
C ASP A 64 -8.65 16.58 -2.86
N ILE A 65 -7.91 15.84 -2.02
CA ILE A 65 -6.45 15.88 -1.96
C ILE A 65 -5.80 14.98 -3.03
N PHE A 66 -6.34 13.77 -3.23
CA PHE A 66 -5.69 12.71 -4.02
C PHE A 66 -6.30 12.47 -5.40
N TYR A 67 -7.33 13.25 -5.79
CA TYR A 67 -7.96 13.17 -7.09
C TYR A 67 -8.10 14.57 -7.70
N ASN A 68 -7.79 14.68 -8.99
CA ASN A 68 -7.99 15.93 -9.74
C ASN A 68 -9.46 16.14 -10.15
N SER A 69 -9.74 17.26 -10.84
CA SER A 69 -11.08 17.59 -11.36
C SER A 69 -11.65 16.56 -12.35
N GLU A 70 -10.80 15.76 -12.98
CA GLU A 70 -11.17 14.67 -13.89
C GLU A 70 -11.40 13.34 -13.15
N ASN A 71 -11.33 13.33 -11.81
CA ASN A 71 -11.36 12.15 -10.95
C ASN A 71 -10.23 11.14 -11.24
N LEU A 72 -9.08 11.60 -11.74
CA LEU A 72 -7.87 10.82 -11.85
C LEU A 72 -7.06 10.91 -10.56
N LYS A 73 -6.48 9.79 -10.14
CA LYS A 73 -5.64 9.72 -8.94
C LYS A 73 -4.32 10.45 -9.18
N ILE A 74 -3.91 11.30 -8.26
CA ILE A 74 -2.68 12.10 -8.33
C ILE A 74 -1.85 11.97 -7.04
N VAL A 75 -0.57 12.37 -7.10
CA VAL A 75 0.21 12.64 -5.90
C VAL A 75 0.19 14.15 -5.65
N PRO A 76 -0.37 14.62 -4.53
CA PRO A 76 -0.43 16.05 -4.26
C PRO A 76 0.97 16.63 -4.04
N SER A 77 1.17 17.90 -4.38
CA SER A 77 2.48 18.56 -4.26
C SER A 77 2.99 18.59 -2.81
N ASN A 78 2.10 18.65 -1.83
CA ASN A 78 2.40 18.64 -0.40
C ASN A 78 2.47 17.23 0.22
N ILE A 79 2.67 16.17 -0.58
CA ILE A 79 2.72 14.79 -0.08
C ILE A 79 3.75 14.58 1.04
N GLU A 80 4.86 15.35 1.02
CA GLU A 80 5.86 15.36 2.09
C GLU A 80 5.27 15.68 3.47
N ASN A 81 4.28 16.56 3.54
CA ASN A 81 3.60 16.94 4.77
C ASN A 81 2.49 15.95 5.18
N LEU A 82 2.01 15.14 4.24
CA LEU A 82 0.87 14.24 4.43
C LEU A 82 1.31 12.81 4.75
N LEU A 83 2.42 12.35 4.15
CA LEU A 83 2.87 10.97 4.28
C LEU A 83 3.59 10.76 5.62
N SER A 84 2.89 10.13 6.56
CA SER A 84 3.46 9.74 7.85
C SER A 84 4.15 8.37 7.80
N PRO A 85 4.98 8.00 8.80
CA PRO A 85 5.51 6.65 8.95
C PRO A 85 4.41 5.58 8.96
N ARG A 86 3.29 5.84 9.63
CA ARG A 86 2.12 4.95 9.61
C ARG A 86 1.54 4.84 8.19
N GLY A 87 1.43 5.95 7.46
CA GLY A 87 1.00 5.95 6.05
C GLY A 87 1.91 5.10 5.15
N LEU A 88 3.23 5.24 5.31
CA LEU A 88 4.20 4.39 4.60
C LEU A 88 4.05 2.91 4.97
N ALA A 89 3.75 2.57 6.23
CA ALA A 89 3.50 1.19 6.64
C ALA A 89 2.33 0.56 5.85
N TYR A 90 1.20 1.25 5.74
CA TYR A 90 0.06 0.77 4.94
C TYR A 90 0.41 0.69 3.44
N TRP A 91 1.15 1.67 2.91
CA TRP A 91 1.60 1.62 1.52
C TRP A 91 2.52 0.42 1.25
N ILE A 92 3.43 0.09 2.15
CA ILE A 92 4.28 -1.11 2.05
C ILE A 92 3.42 -2.39 2.13
N MET A 93 2.46 -2.45 3.05
CA MET A 93 1.58 -3.61 3.18
C MET A 93 0.77 -3.86 1.90
N ASP A 94 0.31 -2.81 1.24
CA ASP A 94 -0.49 -2.91 0.01
C ASP A 94 0.39 -3.16 -1.22
N ASP A 95 1.32 -2.26 -1.51
CA ASP A 95 2.07 -2.22 -2.79
C ASP A 95 3.57 -2.50 -2.67
N GLY A 96 4.05 -2.77 -1.45
CA GLY A 96 5.44 -3.12 -1.18
C GLY A 96 5.79 -4.57 -1.54
N SER A 97 7.02 -4.79 -1.98
CA SER A 97 7.59 -6.12 -2.22
C SER A 97 9.07 -6.13 -1.90
N LEU A 98 9.48 -6.96 -0.96
CA LEU A 98 10.90 -7.22 -0.71
C LEU A 98 11.52 -7.86 -1.97
N GLN A 99 12.66 -7.34 -2.42
CA GLN A 99 13.40 -7.86 -3.56
C GLN A 99 14.89 -7.88 -3.20
N ASN A 100 15.47 -9.07 -3.18
CA ASN A 100 16.81 -9.32 -2.63
C ASN A 100 16.89 -8.79 -1.20
N LYS A 101 17.56 -7.65 -1.02
CA LYS A 101 17.79 -7.04 0.28
C LYS A 101 17.20 -5.62 0.40
N GLY A 102 16.56 -5.12 -0.65
CA GLY A 102 15.84 -3.85 -0.65
C GLY A 102 14.34 -4.03 -0.84
N LEU A 103 13.63 -2.92 -0.97
CA LEU A 103 12.17 -2.88 -1.01
C LEU A 103 11.69 -2.13 -2.25
N HIS A 104 10.83 -2.77 -3.03
CA HIS A 104 10.10 -2.11 -4.10
C HIS A 104 8.76 -1.58 -3.63
N LEU A 105 8.41 -0.37 -4.04
CA LEU A 105 7.06 0.20 -3.98
C LEU A 105 6.52 0.34 -5.40
N ASN A 106 5.45 -0.38 -5.71
CA ASN A 106 4.84 -0.33 -7.04
C ASN A 106 4.05 0.98 -7.22
N THR A 107 4.38 1.77 -8.23
CA THR A 107 3.78 3.09 -8.50
C THR A 107 3.23 3.21 -9.93
N TYR A 108 2.73 2.10 -10.47
CA TYR A 108 2.39 1.98 -11.90
C TYR A 108 1.27 2.91 -12.39
N GLY A 109 0.44 3.41 -11.47
CA GLY A 109 -0.68 4.30 -11.79
C GLY A 109 -0.34 5.80 -11.74
N PHE A 110 0.92 6.16 -11.51
CA PHE A 110 1.35 7.54 -11.31
C PHE A 110 2.25 8.04 -12.44
N THR A 111 2.27 9.36 -12.65
CA THR A 111 3.14 9.99 -13.64
C THR A 111 4.60 9.98 -13.18
N SER A 112 5.54 10.24 -14.09
CA SER A 112 6.95 10.38 -13.70
C SER A 112 7.18 11.49 -12.67
N GLN A 113 6.42 12.59 -12.75
CA GLN A 113 6.52 13.71 -11.83
C GLN A 113 6.02 13.33 -10.42
N ASP A 114 4.89 12.62 -10.35
CA ASP A 114 4.35 12.07 -9.11
C ASP A 114 5.37 11.14 -8.43
N ILE A 115 6.01 10.25 -9.23
CA ILE A 115 7.00 9.29 -8.73
C ILE A 115 8.26 9.99 -8.23
N LEU A 116 8.70 11.06 -8.90
CA LEU A 116 9.82 11.88 -8.42
C LEU A 116 9.48 12.58 -7.08
N ASN A 117 8.25 13.09 -6.94
CA ASN A 117 7.80 13.71 -5.70
C ASN A 117 7.74 12.69 -4.55
N LEU A 118 7.16 11.51 -4.80
CA LEU A 118 7.14 10.40 -3.84
C LEU A 118 8.56 9.95 -3.47
N LYS A 119 9.46 9.83 -4.43
CA LYS A 119 10.87 9.48 -4.18
C LYS A 119 11.52 10.50 -3.24
N SER A 120 11.43 11.79 -3.56
CA SER A 120 12.01 12.86 -2.73
C SER A 120 11.44 12.85 -1.31
N THR A 121 10.12 12.66 -1.19
CA THR A 121 9.43 12.55 0.11
C THR A 121 9.97 11.37 0.92
N LEU A 122 10.16 10.20 0.31
CA LEU A 122 10.71 9.03 0.98
C LEU A 122 12.15 9.28 1.45
N GLU A 123 13.00 9.86 0.59
CA GLU A 123 14.40 10.16 0.91
C GLU A 123 14.55 11.05 2.15
N ASN A 124 13.59 11.94 2.39
CA ASN A 124 13.61 12.91 3.48
C ASN A 124 12.76 12.54 4.72
N MET A 125 11.96 11.46 4.66
CA MET A 125 10.96 11.13 5.69
C MET A 125 11.52 11.01 7.13
N PHE A 126 12.76 10.53 7.27
CA PHE A 126 13.41 10.33 8.58
C PHE A 126 14.60 11.28 8.79
N GLY A 127 14.57 12.43 8.11
CA GLY A 127 15.68 13.37 8.01
C GLY A 127 16.20 13.46 6.59
N VAL A 128 16.85 14.59 6.27
CA VAL A 128 17.33 14.91 4.92
C VAL A 128 18.19 13.78 4.34
N ASN A 129 17.78 13.22 3.20
CA ASN A 129 18.48 12.15 2.47
C ASN A 129 18.82 10.91 3.30
N THR A 130 18.03 10.61 4.33
CA THR A 130 18.22 9.47 5.23
C THR A 130 17.94 8.15 4.52
N LEU A 131 16.88 8.09 3.71
CA LEU A 131 16.64 6.93 2.85
C LEU A 131 17.30 7.14 1.49
N LYS A 132 17.82 6.06 0.91
CA LYS A 132 18.34 6.01 -0.45
C LYS A 132 17.33 5.32 -1.34
N CYS A 133 16.89 6.03 -2.38
CA CYS A 133 15.89 5.56 -3.31
C CYS A 133 16.36 5.68 -4.75
N SER A 134 15.90 4.78 -5.62
CA SER A 134 16.05 4.86 -7.07
C SER A 134 14.73 4.52 -7.77
N ILE A 135 14.58 4.97 -9.02
CA ILE A 135 13.43 4.62 -9.86
C ILE A 135 13.84 3.47 -10.76
N HIS A 136 13.15 2.34 -10.65
CA HIS A 136 13.38 1.17 -11.50
C HIS A 136 12.22 0.99 -12.47
N LYS A 137 12.51 0.49 -13.68
CA LYS A 137 11.52 0.15 -14.68
C LYS A 137 11.08 -1.31 -14.53
N HIS A 138 9.78 -1.57 -14.60
CA HIS A 138 9.18 -2.89 -14.69
C HIS A 138 8.22 -2.94 -15.87
N LYS A 139 7.82 -4.13 -16.32
CA LYS A 139 6.89 -4.30 -17.46
C LYS A 139 5.56 -3.57 -17.30
N LYS A 140 5.13 -3.32 -16.06
CA LYS A 140 3.87 -2.63 -15.72
C LYS A 140 4.03 -1.11 -15.57
N GLY A 141 5.26 -0.59 -15.57
CA GLY A 141 5.55 0.82 -15.33
C GLY A 141 6.73 1.03 -14.39
N PHE A 142 6.87 2.25 -13.89
CA PHE A 142 7.91 2.62 -12.94
C PHE A 142 7.54 2.23 -11.51
N ARG A 143 8.57 1.96 -10.71
CA ARG A 143 8.48 1.63 -9.28
C ARG A 143 9.64 2.28 -8.54
N ILE A 144 9.44 2.60 -7.27
CA ILE A 144 10.50 3.09 -6.40
C ILE A 144 11.21 1.89 -5.78
N TYR A 145 12.53 1.96 -5.67
CA TYR A 145 13.36 1.00 -4.96
C TYR A 145 14.03 1.70 -3.78
N ILE A 146 13.74 1.25 -2.57
CA ILE A 146 14.45 1.63 -1.34
C ILE A 146 15.61 0.66 -1.18
N TRP A 147 16.81 1.22 -1.04
CA TRP A 147 18.03 0.44 -1.06
C TRP A 147 18.23 -0.37 0.23
N GLU A 148 19.09 -1.39 0.16
CA GLU A 148 19.39 -2.28 1.29
C GLU A 148 19.85 -1.50 2.53
N GLU A 149 20.72 -0.52 2.34
CA GLU A 149 21.31 0.28 3.41
C GLU A 149 20.25 1.10 4.17
N SER A 150 19.10 1.36 3.53
CA SER A 150 17.97 2.08 4.12
C SER A 150 16.98 1.17 4.85
N MET A 151 17.10 -0.15 4.71
CA MET A 151 16.12 -1.09 5.24
C MET A 151 16.15 -1.21 6.77
N GLU A 152 17.29 -0.94 7.42
CA GLU A 152 17.34 -0.87 8.88
C GLU A 152 16.51 0.29 9.42
N VAL A 153 16.64 1.47 8.80
CA VAL A 153 15.83 2.65 9.15
C VAL A 153 14.34 2.37 8.93
N ILE A 154 13.97 1.72 7.81
CA ILE A 154 12.59 1.29 7.55
C ILE A 154 12.11 0.34 8.65
N ARG A 155 12.84 -0.73 8.94
CA ARG A 155 12.42 -1.72 9.96
C ARG A 155 12.25 -1.08 11.33
N HIS A 156 13.19 -0.21 11.73
CA HIS A 156 13.14 0.46 13.03
C HIS A 156 11.91 1.37 13.17
N ASN A 157 11.62 2.20 12.15
CA ASN A 157 10.58 3.23 12.26
C ASN A 157 9.19 2.74 11.87
N ILE A 158 9.08 1.76 10.97
CA ILE A 158 7.81 1.38 10.32
C ILE A 158 7.19 0.11 10.92
N SER A 159 8.00 -0.85 11.39
CA SER A 159 7.52 -2.20 11.75
C SER A 159 6.39 -2.20 12.79
N GLN A 160 6.43 -1.28 13.77
CA GLN A 160 5.41 -1.12 14.81
C GLN A 160 4.01 -0.77 14.27
N PHE A 161 3.93 -0.19 13.06
CA PHE A 161 2.67 0.18 12.42
C PHE A 161 2.18 -0.88 11.42
N MET A 162 2.99 -1.90 11.14
CA MET A 162 2.62 -2.97 10.22
C MET A 162 1.85 -4.08 10.94
N HIS A 163 0.89 -4.65 10.24
CA HIS A 163 0.23 -5.86 10.69
C HIS A 163 1.25 -7.01 10.73
N LYS A 164 1.23 -7.83 11.79
CA LYS A 164 2.19 -8.93 12.02
C LYS A 164 2.34 -9.87 10.82
N ASP A 165 1.22 -10.19 10.16
CA ASP A 165 1.20 -11.08 8.99
C ASP A 165 1.75 -10.45 7.70
N MET A 166 2.06 -9.14 7.71
CA MET A 166 2.65 -8.42 6.59
C MET A 166 4.11 -8.04 6.82
N LEU A 167 4.69 -8.37 7.98
CA LEU A 167 6.09 -8.07 8.31
C LEU A 167 7.10 -8.75 7.39
N TYR A 168 6.73 -9.86 6.74
CA TYR A 168 7.55 -10.52 5.73
C TYR A 168 7.87 -9.61 4.53
N LYS A 169 7.13 -8.51 4.34
CA LYS A 169 7.41 -7.52 3.28
C LYS A 169 8.63 -6.63 3.57
N ILE A 170 9.12 -6.59 4.81
CA ILE A 170 10.31 -5.80 5.20
C ILE A 170 11.41 -6.64 5.88
N ASN A 171 11.06 -7.85 6.31
CA ASN A 171 11.99 -8.80 6.92
C ASN A 171 12.36 -9.88 5.91
N SER A 172 13.64 -9.95 5.56
CA SER A 172 14.22 -11.13 4.91
C SER A 172 14.08 -12.31 5.86
N GLY A 173 13.62 -13.46 5.37
CA GLY A 173 13.30 -14.64 6.19
C GLY A 173 14.46 -15.10 7.08
N ASN A 174 14.52 -14.54 8.29
CA ASN A 174 15.22 -15.03 9.46
C ASN A 174 14.30 -14.73 10.65
N ILE A 175 13.12 -15.34 10.63
CA ILE A 175 12.46 -15.67 11.89
C ILE A 175 13.24 -16.90 12.37
N LYS A 176 14.30 -16.66 13.14
CA LYS A 176 14.88 -17.70 14.00
C LYS A 176 13.99 -17.85 15.22
#